data_AF-A0A1U7GS85-F1
#
_entry.id   AF-A0A1U7GS85-F1
#
_cell.length_a   1.000
_cell.length_b   1.000
_cell.length_c   1.000
_cell.angle_alpha   90.00
_cell.angle_beta   90.00
_cell.angle_gamma   90.00
#
_symmetry.space_group_name_H-M   'P 1'
#
loop_
_entity.id
_entity.type
_entity.pdbx_description
1 polymer ?
#
loop_
_entity_poly.entity_id
_entity_poly.type
_entity_poly.pdbx_seq_one_letter_code
_entity_poly.pdbx_strand_id
1 'polypeptide(L)' 'MPEAIMAKRKSATPRKPPVTTTAKSVAFRVSADYAEWLERASSFDRSSVSAFLDRAVATYAKTIGFESPPERT' A
#
# COMPACT_ATOMS: atom_id res chain seq x y z
N MET A 1 45.52 28.57 22.87
CA MET A 1 44.93 27.32 22.35
C MET A 1 43.48 27.27 22.80
N PRO A 2 42.46 27.44 21.92
CA PRO A 2 41.07 27.27 22.34
C PRO A 2 40.64 25.80 22.23
N GLU A 3 40.08 25.27 23.33
CA GLU A 3 39.58 23.91 23.50
C GLU A 3 38.35 23.58 22.63
N ALA A 4 38.28 22.33 22.21
CA ALA A 4 37.29 21.79 21.29
C ALA A 4 35.90 21.64 21.94
N ILE A 5 34.87 22.09 21.23
CA ILE A 5 33.46 21.95 21.61
C ILE A 5 33.00 20.53 21.24
N MET A 6 32.80 19.66 22.23
CA MET A 6 32.30 18.29 21.99
C MET A 6 30.81 18.28 21.62
N ALA A 7 30.48 17.71 20.45
CA ALA A 7 29.12 17.55 19.95
C ALA A 7 28.39 16.38 20.64
N LYS A 8 27.25 16.68 21.24
CA LYS A 8 26.38 15.72 21.96
C LYS A 8 25.68 14.79 20.95
N ARG A 9 26.01 13.49 20.94
CA ARG A 9 25.31 12.46 20.13
C ARG A 9 23.88 12.29 20.63
N LYS A 10 22.92 12.46 19.71
CA LYS A 10 21.49 12.26 19.95
C LYS A 10 21.19 10.76 19.98
N SER A 11 20.77 10.25 21.12
CA SER A 11 20.40 8.84 21.34
C SER A 11 19.18 8.49 20.48
N ALA A 12 19.31 7.44 19.66
CA ALA A 12 18.24 6.94 18.81
C ALA A 12 17.16 6.25 19.64
N THR A 13 15.92 6.73 19.53
CA THR A 13 14.74 6.15 20.19
C THR A 13 14.50 4.72 19.68
N PRO A 14 14.20 3.74 20.56
CA PRO A 14 13.93 2.36 20.15
C PRO A 14 12.70 2.29 19.24
N ARG A 15 12.85 1.69 18.06
CA ARG A 15 11.72 1.41 17.16
C ARG A 15 10.84 0.33 17.80
N LYS A 16 9.54 0.59 17.90
CA LYS A 16 8.54 -0.41 18.33
C LYS A 16 8.68 -1.67 17.46
N PRO A 17 8.49 -2.88 18.03
CA PRO A 17 8.55 -4.12 17.26
C PRO A 17 7.50 -4.10 16.14
N PRO A 18 7.84 -4.61 14.94
CA PRO A 18 6.94 -4.58 13.80
C PRO A 18 5.72 -5.45 14.08
N VAL A 19 4.53 -4.87 13.87
CA VAL A 19 3.26 -5.59 13.88
C VAL A 19 3.38 -6.74 12.87
N THR A 20 3.25 -7.97 13.33
CA THR A 20 3.40 -9.18 12.51
C THR A 20 2.11 -9.44 11.71
N THR A 21 1.62 -8.44 10.99
CA THR A 21 0.60 -8.68 9.96
C THR A 21 1.33 -9.32 8.79
N THR A 22 1.07 -10.59 8.50
CA THR A 22 1.60 -11.27 7.31
C THR A 22 0.94 -10.66 6.07
N ALA A 23 1.41 -9.48 5.66
CA ALA A 23 0.96 -8.82 4.44
C ALA A 23 1.36 -9.68 3.23
N LYS A 24 0.38 -10.01 2.38
CA LYS A 24 0.62 -10.66 1.09
C LYS A 24 0.40 -9.64 -0.02
N SER A 25 1.33 -9.57 -0.96
CA SER A 25 1.23 -8.70 -2.14
C SER A 25 0.83 -9.52 -3.36
N VAL A 26 -0.05 -8.95 -4.19
CA VAL A 26 -0.41 -9.50 -5.51
C VAL A 26 0.24 -8.64 -6.58
N ALA A 27 0.94 -9.26 -7.51
CA ALA A 27 1.59 -8.59 -8.64
C ALA A 27 0.98 -9.07 -9.96
N PHE A 28 0.68 -8.13 -10.86
CA PHE A 28 0.15 -8.43 -12.19
C PHE A 28 1.18 -8.02 -13.24
N ARG A 29 1.40 -8.88 -14.24
CA ARG A 29 2.10 -8.50 -15.47
C ARG A 29 1.06 -8.03 -16.47
N VAL A 30 1.21 -6.80 -16.93
CA VAL A 30 0.31 -6.14 -17.86
C VAL A 30 1.12 -5.39 -18.91
N SER A 31 0.50 -5.04 -20.04
CA SER A 31 1.12 -4.11 -20.99
C SER A 31 1.21 -2.70 -20.41
N ALA A 32 2.10 -1.88 -20.96
CA ALA A 32 2.23 -0.47 -20.56
C ALA A 32 0.91 0.28 -20.75
N ASP A 33 0.25 0.11 -21.90
CA ASP A 33 -1.04 0.75 -22.19
C ASP A 33 -2.13 0.40 -21.17
N TYR A 34 -2.13 -0.84 -20.70
CA TYR A 34 -3.10 -1.28 -19.69
C TYR A 34 -2.78 -0.69 -18.31
N ALA A 35 -1.51 -0.56 -17.96
CA ALA A 35 -1.10 0.12 -16.73
C ALA A 35 -1.51 1.60 -16.73
N GLU A 36 -1.27 2.32 -17.83
CA GLU A 36 -1.70 3.72 -17.99
C GLU A 36 -3.22 3.87 -17.97
N TRP A 37 -3.94 2.94 -18.60
CA TRP A 37 -5.39 2.91 -18.52
C TRP A 37 -5.89 2.71 -17.08
N LEU A 38 -5.26 1.79 -16.32
CA LEU A 38 -5.59 1.55 -14.92
C LEU A 38 -5.35 2.79 -14.04
N GLU A 39 -4.24 3.49 -14.25
CA GLU A 39 -3.93 4.73 -13.51
C GLU A 39 -4.95 5.83 -13.79
N ARG A 40 -5.37 5.99 -15.05
CA ARG A 40 -6.43 6.95 -15.42
C ARG A 40 -7.77 6.56 -14.79
N ALA A 41 -8.13 5.28 -14.83
CA ALA A 41 -9.37 4.78 -14.25
C ALA A 41 -9.43 4.99 -12.73
N SER A 42 -8.35 4.65 -12.01
CA SER A 42 -8.30 4.87 -10.56
C SER A 42 -8.30 6.37 -10.21
N SER A 43 -7.65 7.20 -11.02
CA SER A 43 -7.65 8.66 -10.83
C SER A 43 -9.05 9.26 -11.01
N PHE A 44 -9.81 8.80 -12.01
CA PHE A 44 -11.19 9.22 -12.23
C PHE A 44 -12.11 8.86 -11.06
N ASP A 45 -11.93 7.66 -10.51
CA ASP A 45 -12.62 7.16 -9.32
C ASP A 45 -12.05 7.72 -7.99
N ARG A 46 -11.05 8.62 -8.07
CA ARG A 46 -10.41 9.31 -6.94
C ARG A 46 -9.86 8.35 -5.88
N SER A 47 -9.26 7.26 -6.33
CA SER A 47 -8.66 6.26 -5.45
C SER A 47 -7.31 5.78 -5.95
N SER A 48 -6.56 5.08 -5.10
CA SER A 48 -5.34 4.40 -5.53
C SER A 48 -5.70 3.21 -6.42
N VAL A 49 -4.78 2.80 -7.30
CA VAL A 49 -4.95 1.59 -8.14
C VAL A 49 -5.30 0.37 -7.29
N SER A 50 -4.67 0.21 -6.12
CA SER A 50 -4.95 -0.89 -5.21
C SER A 50 -6.35 -0.85 -4.59
N ALA A 51 -6.88 0.33 -4.26
CA ALA A 51 -8.23 0.50 -3.73
C ALA A 51 -9.30 0.36 -4.82
N PHE A 52 -8.99 0.82 -6.03
CA PHE A 52 -9.82 0.65 -7.21
C PHE A 52 -9.96 -0.84 -7.56
N LEU A 53 -8.83 -1.56 -7.70
CA LEU A 53 -8.83 -2.97 -8.03
C LEU A 53 -9.54 -3.82 -6.99
N ASP A 54 -9.36 -3.50 -5.71
CA ASP A 54 -10.05 -4.21 -4.64
C ASP A 54 -11.57 -4.06 -4.71
N ARG A 55 -12.07 -2.84 -4.88
CA ARG A 55 -13.49 -2.60 -5.06
C ARG A 55 -14.02 -3.30 -6.30
N ALA A 56 -13.26 -3.30 -7.40
CA ALA A 56 -13.63 -4.00 -8.62
C ALA A 56 -13.73 -5.52 -8.38
N VAL A 57 -12.76 -6.12 -7.71
CA VAL A 57 -12.75 -7.55 -7.37
C VAL A 57 -13.89 -7.90 -6.42
N ALA A 58 -14.10 -7.11 -5.37
CA ALA A 58 -15.19 -7.27 -4.42
C ALA A 58 -16.56 -7.18 -5.10
N THR A 59 -16.74 -6.24 -6.02
CA THR A 59 -17.98 -6.06 -6.78
C THR A 59 -18.18 -7.26 -7.70
N TYR A 60 -17.16 -7.67 -8.45
CA TYR A 60 -17.24 -8.81 -9.34
C TYR A 60 -17.54 -10.12 -8.59
N ALA A 61 -16.89 -10.36 -7.46
CA ALA A 61 -17.15 -11.49 -6.57
C ALA A 61 -18.63 -11.57 -6.18
N LYS A 62 -19.24 -10.45 -5.78
CA LYS A 62 -20.68 -10.37 -5.49
C LYS A 62 -21.53 -10.71 -6.72
N THR A 63 -21.16 -10.23 -7.91
CA THR A 63 -21.93 -10.51 -9.14
C THR A 63 -21.93 -11.98 -9.54
N ILE A 64 -20.90 -12.73 -9.19
CA ILE A 64 -20.81 -14.18 -9.46
C ILE A 64 -21.32 -15.03 -8.28
N GLY A 65 -21.91 -14.43 -7.24
CA GLY A 65 -22.40 -15.13 -6.06
C GLY A 65 -21.32 -15.65 -5.11
N PHE A 66 -20.10 -15.11 -5.21
CA PHE A 66 -19.01 -15.43 -4.31
C PHE A 66 -19.10 -14.65 -2.99
N GLU A 67 -18.49 -15.18 -1.93
CA GLU A 67 -18.50 -14.60 -0.59
C GLU A 67 -17.99 -13.15 -0.58
N SER A 68 -18.55 -12.32 0.31
CA SER A 68 -18.08 -10.95 0.48
C SER A 68 -16.64 -10.94 1.01
N PRO A 69 -15.77 -10.05 0.51
CA PRO A 69 -14.39 -10.02 0.96
C PRO A 69 -14.29 -9.67 2.46
N PRO A 70 -13.33 -10.28 3.18
CA PRO A 70 -13.11 -9.98 4.59
C PRO A 70 -12.62 -8.55 4.81
N GLU A 71 -12.73 -8.03 6.04
CA GLU A 71 -12.27 -6.69 6.40
C GLU A 71 -10.76 -6.52 6.17
N ARG A 72 -10.39 -5.33 5.68
CA ARG A 72 -8.99 -4.94 5.46
C ARG A 72 -8.38 -4.41 6.76
N THR A 73 -7.41 -5.13 7.33
CA THR A 73 -6.50 -4.64 8.40
C THR A 73 -5.36 -3.80 7.87
#